data_AF-A0A9Q0WTR1-F1
#
_entry.id   AF-A0A9Q0WTR1-F1
#
_cell.length_a   1.000
_cell.length_b   1.000
_cell.length_c   1.000
_cell.angle_alpha   90.00
_cell.angle_beta   90.00
_cell.angle_gamma   90.00
#
_symmetry.space_group_name_H-M   'P 1'
#
loop_
_entity.id
_entity.type
_entity.pdbx_description
1 polymer ?
#
loop_
_entity_poly.entity_id
_entity_poly.type
_entity_poly.pdbx_seq_one_letter_code
_entity_poly.pdbx_strand_id
1 'polypeptide(L)'
;MVGVHGAGLTHSLFLRPGVVFMQVVPIGAGWLAEVCFANSARAMGLEYLEYRIGVEESSLTDKYGKNSLLIEDPATFRGEKWSSTVMDIYLKEQNVKLDLIRFREYLKEAYKKAEKFMEKEG
;
A
#
# COMPACT_ATOMS: atom_id res chain seq x y z
N MET A 1 2.82 9.31 -8.59
CA MET A 1 1.56 8.53 -8.71
C MET A 1 1.20 7.96 -7.35
N VAL A 2 -0.09 7.90 -7.01
CA VAL A 2 -0.58 7.23 -5.80
C VAL A 2 -1.67 6.23 -6.20
N GLY A 3 -1.66 5.03 -5.61
CA GLY A 3 -2.74 4.07 -5.75
C GLY A 3 -2.88 3.13 -4.56
N VAL A 4 -4.01 2.45 -4.46
CA VAL A 4 -4.26 1.42 -3.44
C VAL A 4 -3.83 0.07 -4.00
N HIS A 5 -3.31 -0.83 -3.16
CA HIS A 5 -2.97 -2.20 -3.58
C HIS A 5 -4.08 -2.81 -4.46
N GLY A 6 -3.71 -3.27 -5.65
CA GLY A 6 -4.61 -3.83 -6.66
C GLY A 6 -5.29 -2.81 -7.60
N ALA A 7 -5.56 -1.59 -7.14
CA ALA A 7 -6.28 -0.59 -7.92
C ALA A 7 -5.32 0.30 -8.74
N GLY A 8 -5.24 0.05 -10.05
CA GLY A 8 -4.60 0.96 -11.01
C GLY A 8 -3.07 1.08 -10.88
N LEU A 9 -2.42 0.34 -9.99
CA LEU A 9 -0.98 0.39 -9.77
C LEU A 9 -0.15 -0.12 -10.96
N THR A 10 -0.76 -0.86 -11.90
CA THR A 10 -0.13 -1.27 -13.17
C THR A 10 0.27 -0.09 -14.06
N HIS A 11 -0.30 1.11 -13.86
CA HIS A 11 0.15 2.32 -14.55
C HIS A 11 1.61 2.71 -14.20
N SER A 12 2.18 2.14 -13.13
CA SER A 12 3.60 2.30 -12.80
C SER A 12 4.52 1.91 -13.95
N LEU A 13 4.12 0.97 -14.81
CA LEU A 13 4.89 0.52 -15.98
C LEU A 13 5.15 1.63 -17.01
N PHE A 14 4.35 2.70 -17.00
CA PHE A 14 4.49 3.84 -17.90
C PHE A 14 5.19 5.04 -17.26
N LEU A 15 5.62 4.91 -16.00
CA LEU A 15 6.36 5.96 -15.32
C LEU A 15 7.83 5.93 -15.72
N ARG A 16 8.43 7.12 -15.85
CA ARG A 16 9.88 7.24 -16.04
C ARG A 16 10.61 6.96 -14.73
N PRO A 17 11.85 6.43 -14.77
CA PRO A 17 12.70 6.32 -13.59
C PRO A 17 12.80 7.64 -12.81
N GLY A 18 12.94 7.56 -11.48
CA GLY A 18 12.99 8.70 -10.56
C GLY A 18 11.63 9.26 -10.16
N VAL A 19 10.54 8.89 -10.85
CA VAL A 19 9.19 9.29 -10.44
C VAL A 19 8.79 8.61 -9.14
N VAL A 20 8.17 9.39 -8.25
CA VAL A 20 7.62 8.87 -6.99
C VAL A 20 6.38 8.04 -7.22
N PHE A 21 6.40 6.82 -6.70
CA PHE A 21 5.32 5.85 -6.79
C PHE A 21 4.91 5.41 -5.37
N MET A 22 3.76 5.90 -4.91
CA MET A 22 3.25 5.63 -3.57
C MET A 22 2.11 4.62 -3.61
N GLN A 23 2.21 3.60 -2.77
CA GLN A 23 1.20 2.56 -2.62
C GLN A 23 0.54 2.62 -1.24
N VAL A 24 -0.79 2.70 -1.20
CA VAL A 24 -1.57 2.44 0.00
C VAL A 24 -1.71 0.94 0.19
N VAL A 25 -1.26 0.44 1.33
CA VAL A 25 -1.16 -1.00 1.64
C VAL A 25 -2.21 -1.38 2.69
N PRO A 26 -3.24 -2.16 2.33
CA PRO A 26 -4.24 -2.67 3.26
C PRO A 26 -3.68 -3.65 4.30
N ILE A 27 -4.43 -3.91 5.37
CA ILE A 27 -4.09 -4.92 6.37
C ILE A 27 -3.98 -6.29 5.68
N GLY A 28 -2.99 -7.08 6.06
CA GLY A 28 -2.75 -8.42 5.51
C GLY A 28 -2.12 -8.46 4.11
N ALA A 29 -2.01 -7.32 3.43
CA ALA A 29 -1.49 -7.22 2.06
C ALA A 29 -0.01 -6.80 1.97
N GLY A 30 0.72 -6.70 3.09
CA GLY A 30 2.10 -6.22 3.10
C GLY A 30 3.06 -7.05 2.24
N TRP A 31 2.99 -8.39 2.34
CA TRP A 31 3.81 -9.27 1.51
C TRP A 31 3.46 -9.14 0.01
N LEU A 32 2.17 -8.95 -0.31
CA LEU A 32 1.71 -8.73 -1.69
C LEU A 32 2.18 -7.38 -2.23
N ALA A 33 2.19 -6.32 -1.43
CA ALA A 33 2.69 -5.01 -1.86
C ALA A 33 4.15 -5.12 -2.33
N GLU A 34 4.98 -5.86 -1.60
CA GLU A 34 6.38 -6.10 -1.93
C GLU A 34 6.52 -6.89 -3.24
N VAL A 35 5.88 -8.07 -3.33
CA VAL A 35 6.05 -8.96 -4.48
C VAL A 35 5.38 -8.47 -5.75
N CYS A 36 4.25 -7.76 -5.65
CA CYS A 36 3.50 -7.31 -6.81
C CYS A 36 3.98 -5.96 -7.35
N PHE A 37 4.48 -5.05 -6.50
CA PHE A 37 4.74 -3.68 -6.92
C PHE A 37 6.09 -3.13 -6.45
N ALA A 38 6.48 -3.31 -5.19
CA ALA A 38 7.71 -2.70 -4.67
C ALA A 38 8.95 -3.18 -5.43
N ASN A 39 9.10 -4.49 -5.62
CA ASN A 39 10.24 -5.06 -6.32
C ASN A 39 10.33 -4.57 -7.76
N SER A 40 9.21 -4.56 -8.49
CA SER A 40 9.15 -4.04 -9.85
C SER A 40 9.45 -2.56 -9.91
N ALA A 41 8.88 -1.76 -9.00
CA ALA A 41 9.11 -0.32 -8.94
C ALA A 41 10.59 0.01 -8.72
N ARG A 42 11.25 -0.67 -7.78
CA ARG A 42 12.69 -0.50 -7.54
C ARG A 42 13.53 -0.93 -8.75
N ALA A 43 13.19 -2.05 -9.39
CA ALA A 43 13.89 -2.51 -10.58
C ALA A 43 13.74 -1.53 -11.77
N MET A 44 12.60 -0.83 -11.86
CA MET A 44 12.35 0.23 -12.82
C MET A 44 13.01 1.58 -12.45
N GLY A 45 13.66 1.67 -11.29
CA GLY A 45 14.26 2.90 -10.79
C GLY A 45 13.24 3.94 -10.30
N LEU A 46 12.02 3.53 -9.96
CA LEU A 46 11.02 4.40 -9.35
C LEU A 46 11.34 4.64 -7.86
N GLU A 47 10.98 5.82 -7.36
CA GLU A 47 11.08 6.15 -5.94
C GLU A 47 9.84 5.62 -5.22
N TYR A 48 9.94 4.40 -4.66
CA TYR A 48 8.81 3.69 -4.08
C TYR A 48 8.52 4.10 -2.62
N LEU A 49 7.25 4.35 -2.31
CA LEU A 49 6.78 4.68 -0.96
C LEU A 49 5.56 3.84 -0.58
N GLU A 50 5.50 3.41 0.69
CA GLU A 50 4.33 2.70 1.22
C GLU A 50 3.60 3.55 2.26
N TYR A 51 2.30 3.71 2.09
CA TYR A 51 1.40 4.13 3.14
C TYR A 51 0.67 2.91 3.69
N ARG A 52 1.17 2.33 4.78
CA ARG A 52 0.49 1.23 5.47
C ARG A 52 -0.63 1.79 6.32
N ILE A 53 -1.85 1.33 6.04
CA ILE A 53 -3.03 1.80 6.75
C ILE A 53 -3.00 1.32 8.20
N GLY A 54 -3.52 2.15 9.10
CA GLY A 54 -3.80 1.76 10.47
C GLY A 54 -5.07 0.93 10.57
N VAL A 55 -5.27 0.29 11.72
CA VAL A 55 -6.45 -0.54 11.99
C VAL A 55 -7.76 0.27 11.87
N GLU A 56 -7.76 1.51 12.35
CA GLU A 56 -8.94 2.41 12.28
C GLU A 56 -9.26 2.90 10.86
N GLU A 57 -8.34 2.71 9.90
CA GLU A 57 -8.53 3.08 8.50
C GLU A 57 -9.12 1.92 7.67
N SER A 58 -9.33 0.75 8.28
CA SER A 58 -9.85 -0.45 7.61
C SER A 58 -11.27 -0.75 8.05
N SER A 59 -12.15 -1.05 7.09
CA SER A 59 -13.50 -1.55 7.38
C SER A 59 -13.50 -2.91 8.09
N LEU A 60 -12.36 -3.61 8.17
CA LEU A 60 -12.25 -4.86 8.90
C LEU A 60 -12.45 -4.65 10.41
N THR A 61 -12.05 -3.49 10.93
CA THR A 61 -12.23 -3.14 12.36
C THR A 61 -13.70 -3.12 12.74
N ASP A 62 -14.57 -2.57 11.89
CA ASP A 62 -16.02 -2.57 12.12
C ASP A 62 -16.64 -3.96 11.95
N LYS A 63 -16.13 -4.76 11.01
CA LYS A 63 -16.68 -6.09 10.69
C LYS A 63 -16.32 -7.17 11.72
N TYR A 64 -15.08 -7.15 12.21
CA TYR A 64 -14.53 -8.25 13.01
C TYR A 64 -14.06 -7.82 14.40
N GLY A 65 -14.04 -6.52 14.68
CA GLY A 65 -13.48 -5.95 15.90
C GLY A 65 -11.96 -5.79 15.83
N LYS A 66 -11.48 -4.69 16.43
CA LYS A 66 -10.06 -4.29 16.45
C LYS A 66 -9.09 -5.35 16.95
N ASN A 67 -9.51 -6.14 17.94
CA ASN A 67 -8.68 -7.15 18.60
C ASN A 67 -8.82 -8.55 17.97
N SER A 68 -9.41 -8.63 16.76
CA SER A 68 -9.49 -9.89 16.04
C SER A 68 -8.10 -10.29 15.52
N LEU A 69 -7.81 -11.59 15.55
CA LEU A 69 -6.51 -12.12 15.10
C LEU A 69 -6.17 -11.70 13.66
N LEU A 70 -7.18 -11.55 12.80
CA LEU A 70 -6.99 -11.10 11.41
C LEU A 70 -6.51 -9.63 11.29
N ILE A 71 -6.65 -8.83 12.33
CA ILE A 71 -6.18 -7.44 12.38
C ILE A 71 -4.87 -7.33 13.14
N GLU A 72 -4.81 -7.94 14.34
CA GLU A 72 -3.62 -7.88 15.20
C GLU A 72 -2.44 -8.65 14.62
N ASP A 73 -2.68 -9.84 14.08
CA ASP A 73 -1.65 -10.65 13.44
C ASP A 73 -2.16 -11.31 12.14
N PRO A 74 -2.22 -10.52 11.05
CA PRO A 74 -2.64 -11.02 9.74
C PRO A 74 -1.76 -12.15 9.20
N ALA A 75 -0.49 -12.22 9.62
CA ALA A 75 0.43 -13.24 9.17
C ALA A 75 0.09 -14.59 9.81
N THR A 76 -0.17 -14.61 11.11
CA THR A 76 -0.63 -15.80 11.83
C THR A 76 -2.04 -16.21 11.39
N PHE A 77 -2.97 -15.26 11.20
CA PHE A 77 -4.33 -15.57 10.72
C PHE A 77 -4.33 -16.23 9.33
N ARG A 78 -3.51 -15.71 8.40
CA ARG A 78 -3.31 -16.35 7.09
C ARG A 78 -2.70 -17.75 7.24
N GLY A 79 -1.80 -17.94 8.21
CA GLY A 79 -0.99 -19.14 8.35
C GLY A 79 -0.11 -19.35 7.12
N GLU A 80 0.18 -20.62 6.81
CA GLU A 80 1.03 -21.01 5.68
C GLU A 80 0.33 -20.92 4.32
N LYS A 81 -1.01 -20.81 4.28
CA LYS A 81 -1.79 -20.91 3.04
C LYS A 81 -2.56 -19.64 2.73
N TRP A 82 -2.33 -19.12 1.52
CA TRP A 82 -3.19 -18.12 0.90
C TRP A 82 -4.47 -18.78 0.39
N SER A 83 -5.49 -18.88 1.25
CA SER A 83 -6.80 -19.44 0.88
C SER A 83 -7.67 -18.40 0.16
N SER A 84 -8.71 -18.87 -0.53
CA SER A 84 -9.71 -17.98 -1.14
C SER A 84 -10.38 -17.07 -0.10
N THR A 85 -10.68 -17.59 1.09
CA THR A 85 -11.26 -16.81 2.18
C THR A 85 -10.32 -15.71 2.67
N VAL A 86 -9.03 -16.00 2.85
CA VAL A 86 -8.04 -14.99 3.25
C VAL A 86 -7.89 -13.91 2.17
N MET A 87 -7.90 -14.33 0.89
CA MET A 87 -7.89 -13.41 -0.24
C MET A 87 -9.13 -12.50 -0.25
N ASP A 88 -10.31 -13.06 -0.05
CA ASP A 88 -11.57 -12.32 -0.07
C ASP A 88 -11.58 -11.27 1.06
N ILE A 89 -11.20 -11.66 2.28
CA ILE A 89 -11.14 -10.76 3.45
C ILE A 89 -10.20 -9.58 3.18
N TYR A 90 -8.94 -9.83 2.81
CA TYR A 90 -7.94 -8.75 2.75
C TYR A 90 -7.95 -7.96 1.45
N LEU A 91 -8.29 -8.57 0.31
CA LEU A 91 -8.19 -7.92 -0.99
C LEU A 91 -9.53 -7.50 -1.61
N LYS A 92 -10.63 -8.18 -1.29
CA LYS A 92 -11.94 -7.88 -1.92
C LYS A 92 -12.90 -7.15 -0.99
N GLU A 93 -12.93 -7.52 0.28
CA GLU A 93 -13.94 -7.06 1.22
C GLU A 93 -13.49 -5.90 2.12
N GLN A 94 -12.18 -5.63 2.14
CA GLN A 94 -11.58 -4.57 2.92
C GLN A 94 -11.64 -3.24 2.16
N ASN A 95 -12.39 -2.29 2.72
CA ASN A 95 -12.39 -0.90 2.28
C ASN A 95 -11.45 -0.07 3.15
N VAL A 96 -10.83 0.94 2.54
CA VAL A 96 -9.89 1.85 3.20
C VAL A 96 -10.51 3.24 3.33
N LYS A 97 -10.52 3.76 4.55
CA LYS A 97 -10.83 5.16 4.87
C LYS A 97 -9.57 5.85 5.38
N LEU A 98 -8.92 6.60 4.49
CA LEU A 98 -7.63 7.22 4.79
C LEU A 98 -7.72 8.24 5.93
N ASP A 99 -6.81 8.14 6.88
CA ASP A 99 -6.50 9.18 7.84
C ASP A 99 -5.73 10.29 7.13
N LEU A 100 -6.42 11.39 6.83
CA LEU A 100 -5.86 12.51 6.08
C LEU A 100 -4.74 13.24 6.84
N ILE A 101 -4.68 13.16 8.17
CA ILE A 101 -3.62 13.78 8.96
C ILE A 101 -2.31 13.01 8.73
N ARG A 102 -2.36 11.67 8.87
CA ARG A 102 -1.20 10.81 8.60
C ARG A 102 -0.83 10.82 7.14
N PHE A 103 -1.81 10.64 6.25
CA PHE A 103 -1.59 10.58 4.82
C PHE A 103 -0.96 11.86 4.24
N ARG A 104 -1.29 13.03 4.82
CA ARG A 104 -0.67 14.31 4.44
C ARG A 104 0.85 14.31 4.61
N GLU A 105 1.38 13.68 5.65
CA GLU A 105 2.82 13.63 5.88
C GLU A 105 3.54 12.81 4.79
N TYR A 106 2.93 11.71 4.36
CA TYR A 106 3.44 10.90 3.24
C TYR A 106 3.38 11.67 1.92
N LEU A 107 2.31 12.44 1.68
CA LEU A 107 2.22 13.31 0.50
C LEU A 107 3.31 14.39 0.50
N LYS A 108 3.63 14.99 1.65
CA LYS A 108 4.74 15.95 1.76
C LYS A 108 6.08 15.28 1.47
N GLU A 109 6.30 14.07 1.97
CA GLU A 109 7.51 13.30 1.66
C GLU A 109 7.63 13.01 0.16
N ALA A 110 6.54 12.50 -0.43
CA ALA A 110 6.46 12.23 -1.86
C ALA A 110 6.72 13.48 -2.69
N TYR A 111 6.15 14.62 -2.30
CA TYR A 111 6.36 15.91 -2.95
C TYR A 111 7.83 16.35 -2.89
N LYS A 112 8.47 16.30 -1.71
CA LYS A 112 9.90 16.63 -1.56
C LYS A 112 10.81 15.74 -2.41
N LYS A 113 10.49 14.44 -2.54
CA LYS A 113 11.24 13.52 -3.40
C LYS A 113 11.05 13.87 -4.88
N ALA A 114 9.83 14.21 -5.27
CA ALA A 114 9.53 14.65 -6.64
C ALA A 114 10.23 15.97 -6.99
N GLU A 115 10.24 16.97 -6.09
CA GLU A 115 10.98 18.22 -6.29
C GLU A 115 12.47 17.97 -6.53
N LYS A 116 13.11 17.18 -5.65
CA LYS A 116 14.53 16.81 -5.81
C LYS A 116 14.83 16.11 -7.12
N PHE A 117 13.89 15.31 -7.64
CA PHE A 117 14.03 14.67 -8.94
C PHE A 117 13.93 15.70 -10.07
N MET A 118 12.94 16.59 -10.03
CA MET A 118 12.77 17.64 -11.03
C MET A 118 13.96 18.61 -11.08
N GLU A 119 14.54 18.97 -9.94
CA GLU A 119 15.73 19.83 -9.86
C GLU A 119 17.00 19.20 -10.45
N LYS A 120 17.09 17.86 -10.48
CA LYS A 120 18.25 17.14 -11.04
C LYS A 120 18.17 16.97 -12.55
N GLU A 121 16.97 16.96 -13.10
CA GLU A 121 16.68 16.67 -14.51
C GLU A 121 16.28 17.91 -15.32
N GLY A 122 16.12 19.07 -14.66
CA GLY A 122 15.80 20.37 -15.27
C GLY A 122 17.04 21.24 -15.47
#